data_AF-A0A430RZJ6-F1
#
_entry.id   AF-A0A430RZJ6-F1
#
_cell.length_a   1.000
_cell.length_b   1.000
_cell.length_c   1.000
_cell.angle_alpha   90.00
_cell.angle_beta   90.00
_cell.angle_gamma   90.00
#
_symmetry.space_group_name_H-M   'P 1'
#
loop_
_entity.id
_entity.type
_entity.pdbx_description
1 polymer ?
#
loop_
_entity_poly.entity_id
_entity_poly.type
_entity_poly.pdbx_seq_one_letter_code
_entity_poly.pdbx_strand_id
1 'polypeptide(L)' 'MEPRIRLKLREILDQEGVSAYALSRTIAQKVSPNTVYALTRGTTQRPDLQALAWVVWGLRRLTGKPYEICDLLKYEEGYP' A
#
# COMPACT_ATOMS: atom_id res chain seq x y z
N MET A 1 -11.90 20.69 6.33
CA MET A 1 -11.61 19.87 5.13
C MET A 1 -12.56 18.69 5.12
N GLU A 2 -12.87 18.11 3.95
CA GLU A 2 -13.62 16.85 3.88
C GLU A 2 -12.81 15.68 4.47
N PRO A 3 -13.46 14.71 5.12
CA PRO A 3 -12.79 13.50 5.60
C PRO A 3 -12.31 12.65 4.42
N ARG A 4 -11.10 12.08 4.52
CA ARG A 4 -10.52 11.22 3.48
C ARG A 4 -9.67 10.09 4.05
N ILE A 5 -9.52 9.03 3.27
CA ILE A 5 -8.57 7.95 3.53
C ILE A 5 -7.38 8.09 2.57
N ARG A 6 -6.17 8.11 3.13
CA ARG A 6 -4.92 8.19 2.37
C ARG A 6 -4.15 6.87 2.44
N LEU A 7 -3.55 6.45 1.33
CA LEU A 7 -2.61 5.33 1.27
C LEU A 7 -1.20 5.75 1.70
N LYS A 8 -0.56 4.94 2.54
CA LYS A 8 0.81 5.14 3.06
C LYS A 8 1.84 4.18 2.47
N LEU A 9 1.53 3.49 1.37
CA LEU A 9 2.40 2.43 0.83
C LEU A 9 3.82 2.91 0.50
N ARG A 10 3.99 4.13 -0.05
CA ARG A 10 5.32 4.72 -0.28
C ARG A 10 6.12 4.83 1.02
N GLU A 11 5.53 5.42 2.04
CA GLU A 11 6.17 5.69 3.32
C GLU A 11 6.66 4.39 3.96
N ILE A 12 5.82 3.35 3.93
CA ILE A 12 6.16 2.02 4.46
C ILE A 12 7.32 1.39 3.68
N LEU A 13 7.26 1.43 2.35
CA LEU A 13 8.32 0.87 1.51
C LEU A 13 9.67 1.56 1.76
N ASP A 14 9.66 2.88 1.89
CA ASP A 14 10.87 3.66 2.16
C ASP A 14 11.42 3.37 3.57
N GLN A 15 10.54 3.26 4.59
CA GLN A 15 10.91 2.91 5.97
C GLN A 15 11.52 1.50 6.09
N GLU A 16 11.04 0.55 5.29
CA GLU A 16 11.51 -0.83 5.30
C GLU A 16 12.70 -1.08 4.35
N GLY A 17 13.12 -0.07 3.57
CA GLY A 17 14.17 -0.23 2.55
C GLY A 17 13.75 -1.17 1.41
N VAL A 18 12.44 -1.31 1.15
CA VAL A 18 11.89 -2.20 0.13
C VAL A 18 11.50 -1.40 -1.11
N SER A 19 12.01 -1.80 -2.28
CA SER A 19 11.59 -1.15 -3.52
C SER A 19 10.17 -1.56 -3.94
N ALA A 20 9.43 -0.63 -4.58
CA ALA A 20 8.14 -0.94 -5.21
C ALA A 20 8.24 -2.06 -6.26
N TYR A 21 9.40 -2.18 -6.92
CA TYR A 21 9.71 -3.28 -7.82
C TYR A 21 9.76 -4.63 -7.10
N ALA A 22 10.45 -4.71 -5.95
CA ALA A 22 10.52 -5.93 -5.14
C ALA A 22 9.12 -6.37 -4.67
N LEU A 23 8.29 -5.43 -4.22
CA LEU A 23 6.89 -5.71 -3.90
C LEU A 23 6.13 -6.21 -5.14
N SER A 24 6.21 -5.50 -6.26
CA SER A 24 5.53 -5.88 -7.51
C SER A 24 5.92 -7.26 -8.01
N ARG A 25 7.19 -7.66 -7.86
CA ARG A 25 7.66 -9.01 -8.22
C ARG A 25 7.12 -10.07 -7.26
N THR A 26 7.04 -9.77 -5.98
CA THR A 26 6.58 -10.69 -4.93
C THR A 26 5.11 -11.08 -5.09
N ILE A 27 4.28 -10.16 -5.57
CA ILE A 27 2.83 -10.36 -5.78
C ILE A 27 2.46 -10.44 -7.26
N ALA A 28 3.44 -10.76 -8.11
CA ALA A 28 3.22 -10.95 -9.54
C ALA A 28 2.14 -12.01 -9.80
N GLN A 29 1.43 -11.89 -10.93
CA GLN A 29 0.26 -12.70 -11.30
C GLN A 29 -0.99 -12.49 -10.43
N LYS A 30 -0.89 -11.79 -9.29
CA LYS A 30 -2.03 -11.44 -8.43
C LYS A 30 -2.42 -9.97 -8.58
N VAL A 31 -1.42 -9.10 -8.66
CA VAL A 31 -1.61 -7.65 -8.84
C VAL A 31 -0.70 -7.18 -9.97
N SER A 32 -1.24 -6.38 -10.89
CA SER A 32 -0.44 -5.83 -12.00
C SER A 32 0.59 -4.81 -11.47
N PRO A 33 1.79 -4.72 -12.09
CA PRO A 33 2.79 -3.73 -11.68
C PRO A 33 2.25 -2.31 -11.67
N ASN A 34 1.45 -1.94 -12.68
CA ASN A 34 0.81 -0.62 -12.76
C ASN A 34 -0.05 -0.30 -11.54
N THR A 35 -0.78 -1.29 -11.02
CA THR A 35 -1.58 -1.14 -9.80
C THR A 35 -0.67 -0.91 -8.59
N VAL A 36 0.40 -1.68 -8.43
CA VAL A 36 1.38 -1.51 -7.33
C VAL A 36 1.97 -0.11 -7.37
N TYR A 37 2.39 0.36 -8.54
CA TYR A 37 2.95 1.71 -8.68
C TYR A 37 1.91 2.81 -8.45
N ALA A 38 0.65 2.62 -8.87
CA ALA A 38 -0.44 3.56 -8.59
C ALA A 38 -0.74 3.67 -7.09
N LEU A 39 -0.80 2.52 -6.39
CA LEU A 39 -0.96 2.47 -4.93
C LEU A 39 0.21 3.14 -4.22
N THR A 40 1.43 2.92 -4.70
CA THR A 40 2.64 3.54 -4.13
C THR A 40 2.62 5.06 -4.32
N ARG A 41 2.15 5.57 -5.46
CA ARG A 41 2.01 7.01 -5.69
C ARG A 41 0.86 7.64 -4.89
N GLY A 42 -0.03 6.85 -4.30
CA GLY A 42 -1.22 7.36 -3.60
C GLY A 42 -2.25 8.01 -4.52
N THR A 43 -2.16 7.79 -5.85
CA THR A 43 -3.07 8.39 -6.83
C THR A 43 -4.37 7.59 -7.02
N THR A 44 -4.46 6.41 -6.41
CA THR A 44 -5.62 5.52 -6.54
C THR A 44 -6.77 5.99 -5.66
N GLN A 45 -7.86 6.47 -6.27
CA GLN A 45 -9.06 6.91 -5.53
C GLN A 45 -9.92 5.74 -5.02
N ARG A 46 -9.95 4.62 -5.75
CA ARG A 46 -10.73 3.43 -5.41
C ARG A 46 -9.84 2.19 -5.51
N PRO A 47 -9.01 1.92 -4.50
CA PRO A 47 -8.17 0.74 -4.50
C PRO A 47 -9.04 -0.52 -4.37
N ASP A 48 -8.76 -1.52 -5.20
CA ASP A 48 -9.38 -2.84 -5.07
C ASP A 48 -8.95 -3.52 -3.76
N LEU A 49 -9.91 -4.08 -3.02
CA LEU A 49 -9.65 -4.69 -1.71
C LEU A 49 -8.74 -5.92 -1.81
N GLN A 50 -8.88 -6.72 -2.87
CA GLN A 50 -8.03 -7.89 -3.08
C GLN A 50 -6.59 -7.48 -3.38
N ALA A 51 -6.38 -6.41 -4.14
CA ALA A 51 -5.06 -5.83 -4.36
C ALA A 51 -4.42 -5.34 -3.06
N LEU A 52 -5.18 -4.68 -2.17
CA LEU A 52 -4.69 -4.27 -0.86
C LEU A 52 -4.30 -5.47 0.01
N ALA A 53 -5.10 -6.55 0.01
CA ALA A 53 -4.77 -7.78 0.73
C ALA A 53 -3.46 -8.40 0.24
N TRP A 54 -3.23 -8.44 -1.08
CA TRP A 54 -1.96 -8.92 -1.65
C TRP A 54 -0.79 -8.01 -1.30
N VAL A 55 -0.98 -6.69 -1.26
CA VAL A 55 0.06 -5.75 -0.80
C VAL A 55 0.44 -6.03 0.65
N VAL A 56 -0.54 -6.20 1.56
CA VAL A 56 -0.28 -6.57 2.96
C VAL A 56 0.51 -7.88 3.04
N TRP A 57 0.07 -8.90 2.31
CA TRP A 57 0.77 -10.19 2.27
C TRP A 57 2.20 -10.06 1.74
N GLY A 58 2.42 -9.26 0.68
CA GLY A 58 3.73 -9.00 0.10
C GLY A 58 4.67 -8.27 1.06
N LEU A 59 4.16 -7.27 1.78
CA LEU A 59 4.92 -6.57 2.83
C LEU A 59 5.33 -7.51 3.95
N ARG A 60 4.40 -8.34 4.46
CA ARG A 60 4.70 -9.35 5.48
C ARG A 60 5.80 -10.30 5.02
N ARG A 61 5.74 -10.75 3.75
CA ARG A 61 6.73 -11.66 3.18
C ARG A 61 8.12 -11.04 3.01
N LEU A 62 8.19 -9.76 2.62
CA LEU A 62 9.45 -9.07 2.37
C LEU A 62 10.14 -8.57 3.64
N THR A 63 9.35 -8.24 4.67
CA THR A 63 9.87 -7.57 5.89
C THR A 63 9.88 -8.49 7.11
N GLY A 64 9.12 -9.59 7.09
CA GLY A 64 8.88 -10.43 8.26
C GLY A 64 8.00 -9.78 9.33
N LYS A 65 7.49 -8.56 9.11
CA LYS A 65 6.70 -7.79 10.08
C LYS A 65 5.21 -8.01 9.89
N PRO A 66 4.40 -7.95 10.97
CA PRO A 66 2.97 -8.32 10.95
C PRO A 66 2.05 -7.20 10.43
N TYR A 67 2.38 -6.57 9.30
CA TYR A 67 1.61 -5.47 8.71
C TYR A 67 0.11 -5.75 8.58
N GLU A 68 -0.76 -4.79 8.88
CA GLU A 68 -2.21 -4.87 8.73
C GLU A 68 -2.75 -3.85 7.71
N ILE A 69 -4.03 -3.96 7.37
CA ILE A 69 -4.68 -3.00 6.45
C ILE A 69 -4.70 -1.58 7.02
N CYS A 70 -4.84 -1.44 8.34
CA CYS A 70 -4.80 -0.16 9.03
C CYS A 70 -3.40 0.48 8.98
N ASP A 71 -2.34 -0.30 8.82
CA ASP A 71 -1.01 0.23 8.59
C ASP A 71 -0.89 0.85 7.21
N LEU A 72 -1.59 0.34 6.20
CA LEU A 72 -1.57 0.91 4.84
C LEU A 72 -2.41 2.18 4.70
N LEU A 73 -3.39 2.39 5.57
CA LEU A 73 -4.38 3.44 5.45
C LEU A 73 -4.21 4.49 6.55
N LYS A 74 -4.56 5.73 6.24
CA LYS A 74 -4.63 6.82 7.21
C LYS A 74 -5.93 7.57 7.04
N TYR A 75 -6.70 7.68 8.12
CA TYR A 75 -7.82 8.61 8.18
C TYR A 75 -7.29 10.03 8.38
N GLU A 76 -7.78 10.95 7.56
CA GLU A 76 -7.48 12.37 7.66
C GLU A 76 -8.82 13.12 7.62
N GLU A 77 -9.17 13.78 8.72
CA GLU A 77 -10.17 14.85 8.70
C GLU A 77 -9.46 16.16 9.04
N GLY A 78 -9.78 17.23 8.31
CA GLY A 78 -9.40 18.55 8.77
C GLY A 78 -10.45 19.00 9.76
N TYR A 79 -10.09 18.97 11.05
CA TYR A 79 -10.85 19.66 12.08
C TYR A 79 -10.90 21.17 11.74
N PRO A 80 -12.02 21.87 11.98
CA PRO A 80 -12.05 23.34 11.91
C PRO A 80 -11.02 23.98 12.84
#